data_AF-A0A520BD74-F1
#
_entry.id   AF-A0A520BD74-F1
#
_cell.length_a   1.000
_cell.length_b   1.000
_cell.length_c   1.000
_cell.angle_alpha   90.00
_cell.angle_beta   90.00
_cell.angle_gamma   90.00
#
_symmetry.space_group_name_H-M   'P 1'
#
loop_
_entity.id
_entity.type
_entity.pdbx_description
1 polymer ?
#
loop_
_entity_poly.entity_id
_entity_poly.type
_entity_poly.pdbx_seq_one_letter_code
_entity_poly.pdbx_strand_id
1 'polypeptide(L)'
;MNRGVCSKIKQIRLEKSFSRDYMATKLGLTKSEYAKIEKQQEDLTLIRLIQISEILDTNPTHLFEEVVFEYYLNGSFQLARLALNYTDSNNNDPKK
;
A
#
# COMPACT_ATOMS: atom_id res chain seq x y z
N MET A 1 -8.19 -4.35 -1.72
CA MET A 1 -6.73 -4.07 -1.96
C MET A 1 -6.26 -2.91 -1.06
N ASN A 2 -4.98 -2.82 -0.65
CA ASN A 2 -4.49 -1.82 0.32
C ASN A 2 -4.47 -0.38 -0.24
N ARG A 3 -4.83 0.61 0.60
CA ARG A 3 -4.83 2.05 0.32
C ARG A 3 -3.51 2.55 -0.30
N GLY A 4 -2.39 2.12 0.26
CA GLY A 4 -1.04 2.53 -0.17
C GLY A 4 -0.74 2.13 -1.61
N VAL A 5 -1.20 0.95 -2.04
CA VAL A 5 -0.95 0.44 -3.40
C VAL A 5 -1.62 1.32 -4.46
N CYS A 6 -2.90 1.65 -4.28
CA CYS A 6 -3.62 2.51 -5.23
C CYS A 6 -3.04 3.94 -5.27
N SER A 7 -2.58 4.46 -4.13
CA SER A 7 -1.89 5.75 -4.06
C SER A 7 -0.56 5.72 -4.82
N LYS A 8 0.22 4.63 -4.66
CA LYS A 8 1.49 4.44 -5.36
C LYS A 8 1.33 4.32 -6.87
N ILE A 9 0.30 3.59 -7.33
CA ILE A 9 -0.09 3.53 -8.75
C ILE A 9 -0.34 4.93 -9.31
N LYS A 10 -1.13 5.75 -8.59
CA LYS A 10 -1.43 7.12 -9.00
C LYS A 10 -0.17 7.99 -9.04
N GLN A 11 0.72 7.84 -8.06
CA GLN A 11 1.99 8.57 -7.99
C GLN A 11 2.87 8.27 -9.22
N ILE A 12 3.19 7.01 -9.46
CA ILE A 12 4.07 6.59 -10.57
C ILE A 12 3.46 7.01 -11.91
N ARG A 13 2.13 6.89 -12.07
CA ARG A 13 1.43 7.37 -13.27
C ARG A 13 1.70 8.86 -13.52
N LEU A 14 1.62 9.69 -12.49
CA LEU A 14 1.86 11.14 -12.61
C LEU A 14 3.32 11.46 -12.91
N GLU A 15 4.26 10.76 -12.27
CA GLU A 15 5.71 10.89 -12.55
C GLU A 15 6.02 10.58 -14.02
N LYS A 16 5.36 9.57 -14.60
CA LYS A 16 5.47 9.23 -16.02
C LYS A 16 4.62 10.10 -16.95
N SER A 17 3.91 11.10 -16.42
CA SER A 17 3.00 11.97 -17.17
C SER A 17 1.90 11.21 -17.95
N PHE A 18 1.54 10.01 -17.49
CA PHE A 18 0.49 9.22 -18.10
C PHE A 18 -0.89 9.74 -17.68
N SER A 19 -1.77 9.94 -18.65
CA SER A 19 -3.14 10.33 -18.36
C SER A 19 -3.96 9.11 -17.87
N ARG A 20 -5.06 9.36 -17.15
CA ARG A 20 -6.01 8.28 -16.82
C ARG A 20 -6.60 7.62 -18.06
N ASP A 21 -6.74 8.39 -19.12
CA ASP A 21 -7.29 7.94 -20.40
C ASP A 21 -6.33 6.96 -21.09
N TYR A 22 -5.03 7.27 -21.06
CA TYR A 22 -3.97 6.38 -21.54
C TYR A 22 -3.98 5.04 -20.79
N MET A 23 -3.99 5.08 -19.45
CA MET A 23 -4.02 3.86 -18.63
C MET A 23 -5.28 3.03 -18.89
N ALA A 24 -6.43 3.68 -18.94
CA ALA A 24 -7.71 3.03 -19.20
C ALA A 24 -7.71 2.33 -20.57
N THR A 25 -7.25 3.03 -21.60
CA THR A 25 -7.13 2.48 -22.96
C THR A 25 -6.25 1.23 -22.99
N LYS A 26 -5.09 1.27 -22.30
CA LYS A 26 -4.18 0.11 -22.21
C LYS A 26 -4.75 -1.08 -21.45
N LEU A 27 -5.68 -0.84 -20.52
CA LEU A 27 -6.32 -1.87 -19.70
C LEU A 27 -7.66 -2.37 -20.27
N GLY A 28 -8.12 -1.82 -21.39
CA GLY A 28 -9.47 -2.09 -21.93
C GLY A 28 -10.57 -1.60 -20.99
N LEU A 29 -10.36 -0.46 -20.34
CA LEU A 29 -11.26 0.18 -19.39
C LEU A 29 -11.72 1.54 -19.91
N THR A 30 -12.80 2.05 -19.34
CA THR A 30 -13.16 3.46 -19.41
C THR A 30 -12.29 4.29 -18.44
N LYS A 31 -12.14 5.58 -18.75
CA LYS A 31 -11.45 6.54 -17.86
C LYS A 31 -12.05 6.59 -16.45
N SER A 32 -13.37 6.37 -16.32
CA SER A 32 -14.08 6.34 -15.05
C SER A 32 -13.73 5.10 -14.22
N GLU A 33 -13.72 3.92 -14.85
CA GLU A 33 -13.31 2.66 -14.19
C GLU A 33 -11.87 2.74 -13.67
N TYR A 34 -10.94 3.27 -14.49
CA TYR A 34 -9.58 3.48 -13.99
C TYR A 34 -9.52 4.49 -12.82
N ALA A 35 -10.33 5.54 -12.85
CA ALA A 35 -10.40 6.50 -11.75
C ALA A 35 -10.91 5.87 -10.45
N LYS A 36 -11.79 4.86 -10.52
CA LYS A 36 -12.25 4.11 -9.34
C LYS A 36 -11.12 3.30 -8.70
N ILE A 37 -10.20 2.74 -9.51
CA ILE A 37 -9.00 2.05 -9.01
C ILE A 37 -8.16 3.00 -8.16
N GLU A 38 -7.85 4.21 -8.66
CA GLU A 38 -7.09 5.21 -7.90
C GLU A 38 -7.80 5.68 -6.62
N LYS A 39 -9.14 5.65 -6.61
CA LYS A 39 -9.97 6.05 -5.47
C LYS A 39 -10.31 4.90 -4.52
N GLN A 40 -9.86 3.68 -4.80
CA GLN A 40 -10.22 2.45 -4.05
C GLN A 40 -11.73 2.19 -3.98
N GLN A 41 -12.46 2.54 -5.04
CA GLN A 41 -13.91 2.32 -5.10
C GLN A 41 -14.27 0.92 -5.62
N GLU A 42 -13.27 0.17 -6.10
CA GLU A 42 -13.40 -1.21 -6.56
C GLU A 42 -12.16 -2.00 -6.11
N ASP A 43 -12.34 -3.30 -5.87
CA ASP A 43 -11.23 -4.18 -5.53
C ASP A 43 -10.34 -4.41 -6.76
N LEU A 44 -9.06 -4.09 -6.59
CA LEU A 44 -8.05 -4.38 -7.59
C LEU A 44 -7.62 -5.85 -7.46
N THR A 45 -7.77 -6.62 -8.54
CA THR A 45 -7.30 -8.00 -8.58
C THR A 45 -5.79 -8.07 -8.82
N LEU A 46 -5.16 -9.19 -8.46
CA LEU A 46 -3.72 -9.40 -8.69
C LEU A 46 -3.36 -9.31 -10.18
N ILE A 47 -4.17 -9.91 -11.06
CA ILE A 47 -3.98 -9.86 -12.52
C ILE A 47 -3.97 -8.40 -12.99
N ARG A 48 -4.93 -7.60 -12.51
CA ARG A 48 -5.04 -6.19 -12.90
C ARG A 48 -3.87 -5.37 -12.37
N LEU A 49 -3.36 -5.68 -11.18
CA LEU A 49 -2.16 -5.05 -10.65
C LEU A 49 -0.92 -5.36 -11.50
N ILE A 50 -0.74 -6.60 -11.95
CA ILE A 50 0.38 -6.99 -12.83
C ILE A 50 0.29 -6.20 -14.14
N GLN A 51 -0.87 -6.15 -14.78
CA GLN A 51 -1.07 -5.36 -16.01
C GLN A 51 -0.76 -3.87 -15.80
N ILE A 52 -1.17 -3.30 -14.66
CA ILE A 52 -0.85 -1.91 -14.33
C ILE A 52 0.66 -1.72 -14.19
N SER A 53 1.36 -2.65 -13.52
CA SER A 53 2.82 -2.56 -13.34
C SER A 53 3.58 -2.63 -14.67
N GLU A 54 3.10 -3.45 -15.62
CA GLU A 54 3.65 -3.53 -16.98
C GLU A 54 3.48 -2.21 -17.74
N ILE A 55 2.28 -1.62 -17.69
CA ILE A 55 2.01 -0.32 -18.35
C ILE A 55 2.84 0.80 -17.73
N LEU A 56 2.96 0.79 -16.40
CA LEU A 56 3.78 1.74 -15.66
C LEU A 56 5.27 1.45 -15.80
N ASP A 57 5.67 0.36 -16.46
CA ASP A 57 7.07 -0.07 -16.60
C ASP A 57 7.80 0.01 -15.26
N THR A 58 7.27 -0.76 -14.29
CA THR A 58 7.77 -0.85 -12.92
C THR A 58 7.61 -2.27 -12.40
N ASN A 59 8.46 -2.67 -11.45
CA ASN A 59 8.31 -3.97 -10.82
C ASN A 59 7.03 -3.96 -9.94
N PRO A 60 6.15 -4.98 -10.03
CA PRO A 60 4.97 -5.08 -9.18
C PRO A 60 5.26 -4.91 -7.68
N THR A 61 6.43 -5.36 -7.20
CA THR A 61 6.81 -5.24 -5.78
C THR A 61 6.95 -3.79 -5.33
N HIS A 62 7.36 -2.89 -6.23
CA HIS A 62 7.53 -1.46 -5.95
C HIS A 62 6.19 -0.77 -5.62
N LEU A 63 5.07 -1.33 -6.10
CA LEU A 63 3.73 -0.84 -5.78
C LEU A 63 3.33 -1.09 -4.32
N PHE A 64 4.06 -1.94 -3.58
CA PHE A 64 3.76 -2.33 -2.20
C PHE A 64 4.71 -1.74 -1.16
N GLU A 65 5.77 -1.02 -1.55
CA GLU A 65 6.83 -0.60 -0.60
C GLU A 65 6.33 0.24 0.58
N GLU A 66 5.42 1.19 0.36
CA GLU A 66 4.86 2.02 1.44
C GLU A 66 4.02 1.22 2.43
N VAL A 67 3.32 0.19 1.95
CA VAL A 67 2.50 -0.70 2.78
C VAL A 67 3.37 -1.56 3.69
N VAL A 68 4.49 -2.02 3.16
CA VAL A 68 5.43 -2.88 3.88
C VAL A 68 6.07 -2.11 5.03
N PHE A 69 6.47 -0.85 4.81
CA PHE A 69 7.07 -0.02 5.85
C PHE A 69 6.10 0.30 7.01
N GLU A 70 4.85 0.64 6.71
CA GLU A 70 3.80 0.87 7.71
C GLU A 70 3.58 -0.38 8.58
N TYR A 71 3.59 -1.57 7.98
CA TYR A 71 3.44 -2.83 8.71
C TYR A 71 4.62 -3.10 9.65
N TYR A 72 5.86 -2.90 9.18
CA TYR A 72 7.05 -3.08 10.01
C TYR A 72 7.10 -2.10 11.18
N LEU A 73 6.77 -0.82 10.97
CA LEU A 73 6.72 0.16 12.05
C LEU A 73 5.66 -0.20 13.09
N ASN A 74 4.46 -0.56 12.64
CA ASN A 74 3.35 -0.89 13.54
C ASN A 74 3.58 -2.20 14.32
N GLY A 75 4.19 -3.22 13.70
CA GLY A 75 4.56 -4.46 14.37
C GLY A 75 5.68 -4.28 15.39
N SER A 76 6.71 -3.50 15.04
CA SER A 76 7.84 -3.19 15.94
C SER A 76 7.37 -2.40 17.16
N PHE A 77 6.45 -1.44 16.97
CA PHE A 77 5.87 -0.65 18.07
C PHE A 77 5.06 -1.50 19.04
N GLN A 78 4.33 -2.51 18.56
CA GLN A 78 3.55 -3.40 19.42
C GLN A 78 4.45 -4.28 20.29
N LEU A 79 5.54 -4.83 19.73
CA LEU A 79 6.52 -5.60 20.49
C LEU A 79 7.27 -4.73 21.50
N ALA A 80 7.67 -3.51 21.11
CA ALA A 80 8.30 -2.56 22.01
C ALA A 80 7.36 -2.15 23.16
N ARG A 81 6.08 -1.86 22.88
CA ARG A 81 5.08 -1.56 23.93
C ARG A 81 4.81 -2.75 24.85
N LEU A 82 4.76 -3.96 24.31
CA LEU A 82 4.61 -5.18 25.11
C LEU A 82 5.80 -5.38 26.05
N ALA A 83 7.02 -5.18 25.55
CA ALA A 83 8.24 -5.28 26.35
C ALA A 83 8.30 -4.24 27.48
N LEU A 84 7.92 -2.98 27.22
CA LEU A 84 7.85 -1.93 28.24
C LEU A 84 6.81 -2.23 29.33
N ASN A 85 5.62 -2.70 28.95
CA ASN A 85 4.59 -3.08 29.92
C ASN A 85 5.01 -4.28 30.79
N TYR A 86 5.84 -5.19 30.24
CA TYR A 86 6.40 -6.32 30.97
C TYR A 86 7.46 -5.88 31.99
N THR A 87 8.28 -4.87 31.67
CA THR A 87 9.25 -4.31 32.62
C THR A 87 8.59 -3.51 33.74
N ASP A 88 7.48 -2.82 33.47
CA ASP A 88 6.75 -2.05 34.48
C ASP A 88 5.96 -2.93 35.46
N SER A 89 5.43 -4.08 35.00
CA SER A 89 4.74 -5.03 35.90
C SER A 89 5.67 -5.74 36.88
N ASN A 90 6.95 -5.93 36.52
CA ASN A 90 7.95 -6.54 37.41
C ASN A 90 8.61 -5.55 38.39
N ASN A 91 8.41 -4.24 38.20
CA ASN A 91 8.89 -3.20 39.13
C ASN A 91 7.83 -2.77 40.15
N ASN A 92 6.59 -3.27 40.05
CA ASN A 92 5.52 -3.02 41.02
C ASN A 92 5.22 -4.23 41.92
N ASP A 93 6.17 -5.18 42.05
CA ASP A 93 6.11 -6.17 43.11
C ASP A 93 6.71 -5.51 44.38
N PRO A 94 5.90 -5.18 45.41
CA PRO A 94 6.42 -4.64 46.67
C PRO A 94 7.13 -5.78 47.41
N LYS A 95 8.36 -6.11 47.00
CA LYS A 95 9.21 -7.02 47.76
C LYS A 95 9.79 -6.28 48.97
N LYS A 96 9.03 -6.41 50.06
CA LYS A 96 9.41 -7.06 51.32
C LYS A 96 10.71 -6.60 51.98
#